data_AF-A0A2X1LVT7-F1
#
_entry.id   AF-A0A2X1LVT7-F1
#
_cell.length_a   1.000
_cell.length_b   1.000
_cell.length_c   1.000
_cell.angle_alpha   90.00
_cell.angle_beta   90.00
_cell.angle_gamma   90.00
#
_symmetry.space_group_name_H-M   'P 1'
#
loop_
_entity.id
_entity.type
_entity.pdbx_description
1 polymer ?
#
loop_
_entity_poly.entity_id
_entity_poly.type
_entity_poly.pdbx_seq_one_letter_code
_entity_poly.pdbx_strand_id
1 'polypeptide(L)'
;MVDTKAPLDSPHLSGTPTAPTASQGTNSTQIANTAFVKAAITALINGAPGTLDTLKEIAAAINNDPNFSTTINNALALKAPLASPAFTGTPTAPTASQGTNSTQIATTAYVRAAISALVGSSPEALDTLNELAAALGNDPELCDNNDKCAAGKQPLDATLTALASLATGANKLPYFTGKDTVAQTDLTSVGRDILAKTSILAVIQYLGLRELGTSGEKIPLLSTANTWSARQTFNGGITGALTGNADTATKLKTKRSLQVDLQSDNAIDFDGSSNALLGIKGILPITHGGIRCIQRLWRAY
;
A
#
# COMPACT_ATOMS: atom_id res chain seq x y z
N MET A 1 -23.55 -25.69 -138.15
CA MET A 1 -23.80 -25.78 -136.70
C MET A 1 -22.57 -26.43 -136.11
N VAL A 2 -21.87 -25.76 -135.19
CA VAL A 2 -20.86 -26.47 -134.39
C VAL A 2 -21.64 -27.49 -133.57
N ASP A 3 -21.27 -28.76 -133.66
CA ASP A 3 -21.92 -29.81 -132.90
C ASP A 3 -21.63 -29.55 -131.42
N THR A 4 -22.60 -28.99 -130.70
CA THR A 4 -22.44 -28.58 -129.29
C THR A 4 -22.60 -29.76 -128.33
N LYS A 5 -22.67 -30.99 -128.86
CA LYS A 5 -22.78 -32.22 -128.08
C LYS A 5 -21.39 -32.81 -127.85
N ALA A 6 -21.17 -33.33 -126.64
CA ALA A 6 -19.93 -34.05 -126.33
C ALA A 6 -19.87 -35.38 -127.11
N PRO A 7 -18.67 -35.84 -127.54
CA PRO A 7 -18.49 -37.16 -128.13
C PRO A 7 -19.01 -38.28 -127.23
N LEU A 8 -19.62 -39.31 -127.83
CA LEU A 8 -20.19 -40.44 -127.08
C LEU A 8 -19.10 -41.28 -126.39
N ASP A 9 -17.99 -41.47 -127.08
CA ASP A 9 -16.81 -42.16 -126.57
C ASP A 9 -15.76 -41.14 -126.08
N SER A 10 -15.28 -41.32 -124.85
CA SER A 10 -14.23 -40.51 -124.24
C SER A 10 -14.42 -38.98 -124.38
N PRO A 11 -15.57 -38.43 -123.92
CA PRO A 11 -15.79 -36.99 -123.97
C PRO A 11 -14.71 -36.24 -123.19
N HIS A 12 -14.12 -35.21 -123.80
CA HIS A 12 -13.21 -34.30 -123.11
C HIS A 12 -14.02 -33.25 -122.34
N LEU A 13 -13.96 -33.27 -121.01
CA LEU A 13 -14.67 -32.34 -120.14
C LEU A 13 -13.75 -31.16 -119.76
N SER A 14 -14.13 -29.93 -120.12
CA SER A 14 -13.45 -28.69 -119.71
C SER A 14 -14.40 -27.75 -118.95
N GLY A 15 -13.87 -26.85 -118.11
CA GLY A 15 -14.68 -25.98 -117.25
C GLY A 15 -15.15 -26.70 -115.98
N THR A 16 -16.37 -26.40 -115.50
CA THR A 16 -16.99 -27.00 -114.30
C THR A 16 -18.21 -27.85 -114.67
N PRO A 17 -18.02 -29.05 -115.26
CA PRO A 17 -19.12 -29.93 -115.65
C PRO A 17 -19.92 -30.39 -114.43
N THR A 18 -21.25 -30.47 -114.56
CA THR A 18 -22.14 -30.98 -113.52
C THR A 18 -22.49 -32.44 -113.79
N ALA A 19 -22.49 -33.27 -112.75
CA ALA A 19 -23.01 -34.64 -112.80
C ALA A 19 -23.99 -34.86 -111.63
N PRO A 20 -25.05 -35.69 -111.79
CA PRO A 20 -25.93 -36.04 -110.69
C PRO A 20 -25.17 -36.63 -109.50
N THR A 21 -25.51 -36.23 -108.27
CA THR A 21 -24.90 -36.79 -107.05
C THR A 21 -25.45 -38.18 -106.80
N ALA A 22 -24.57 -39.18 -106.81
CA ALA A 22 -24.95 -40.55 -106.45
C ALA A 22 -25.34 -40.66 -104.96
N SER A 23 -26.20 -41.63 -104.64
CA SER A 23 -26.48 -42.02 -103.25
C SER A 23 -25.27 -42.72 -102.61
N GLN A 24 -25.17 -42.73 -101.28
CA GLN A 24 -24.12 -43.50 -100.60
C GLN A 24 -24.23 -45.00 -100.93
N GLY A 25 -23.09 -45.69 -101.10
CA GLY A 25 -23.03 -47.12 -101.44
C GLY A 25 -23.18 -47.45 -102.93
N THR A 26 -23.37 -46.46 -103.81
CA THR A 26 -23.40 -46.66 -105.27
C THR A 26 -22.06 -47.22 -105.77
N ASN A 27 -22.13 -48.33 -106.53
CA ASN A 27 -20.97 -49.06 -107.08
C ASN A 27 -21.02 -49.19 -108.62
N SER A 28 -21.48 -48.14 -109.30
CA SER A 28 -21.62 -48.10 -110.76
C SER A 28 -20.48 -47.33 -111.42
N THR A 29 -20.52 -47.23 -112.75
CA THR A 29 -19.60 -46.42 -113.56
C THR A 29 -19.96 -44.93 -113.62
N GLN A 30 -20.92 -44.46 -112.81
CA GLN A 30 -21.29 -43.04 -112.73
C GLN A 30 -20.10 -42.18 -112.31
N ILE A 31 -19.94 -41.02 -112.95
CA ILE A 31 -18.90 -40.05 -112.59
C ILE A 31 -19.14 -39.54 -111.16
N ALA A 32 -18.13 -39.69 -110.29
CA ALA A 32 -18.16 -39.17 -108.93
C ALA A 32 -17.99 -37.64 -108.95
N ASN A 33 -19.02 -36.91 -108.49
CA ASN A 33 -18.92 -35.46 -108.34
C ASN A 33 -18.33 -35.06 -106.96
N THR A 34 -17.97 -33.79 -106.81
CA THR A 34 -17.33 -33.27 -105.59
C THR A 34 -18.20 -33.40 -104.34
N ALA A 35 -19.53 -33.29 -104.48
CA ALA A 35 -20.48 -33.46 -103.38
C ALA A 35 -20.47 -34.90 -102.85
N PHE A 36 -20.45 -35.89 -103.75
CA PHE A 36 -20.35 -37.31 -103.40
C PHE A 36 -19.03 -37.64 -102.68
N VAL A 37 -17.89 -37.17 -103.21
CA VAL A 37 -16.58 -37.40 -102.59
C VAL A 37 -16.51 -36.76 -101.20
N LYS A 38 -17.00 -35.53 -101.03
CA LYS A 38 -17.03 -34.85 -99.72
C LYS A 38 -17.95 -35.56 -98.72
N ALA A 39 -19.10 -36.06 -99.19
CA ALA A 39 -20.01 -36.84 -98.36
C ALA A 39 -19.39 -38.19 -97.94
N ALA A 40 -18.71 -38.88 -98.86
CA ALA A 40 -18.03 -40.15 -98.57
C ALA A 40 -16.88 -39.99 -97.56
N ILE A 41 -16.07 -38.93 -97.67
CA ILE A 41 -14.99 -38.63 -96.71
C ILE A 41 -15.57 -38.29 -95.34
N THR A 42 -16.61 -37.45 -95.30
CA THR A 42 -17.31 -37.12 -94.04
C THR A 42 -17.90 -38.38 -93.40
N ALA A 43 -18.50 -39.27 -94.19
CA ALA A 43 -19.04 -40.53 -93.73
C ALA A 43 -17.94 -41.51 -93.27
N LEU A 44 -16.75 -41.49 -93.87
CA LEU A 44 -15.61 -42.29 -93.42
C LEU A 44 -15.06 -41.78 -92.07
N ILE A 45 -14.97 -40.47 -91.90
CA ILE A 45 -14.50 -39.82 -90.66
C ILE A 45 -15.51 -40.03 -89.52
N ASN A 46 -16.82 -39.86 -89.79
CA ASN A 46 -17.88 -39.98 -88.78
C ASN A 46 -18.47 -41.40 -88.65
N GLY A 47 -18.21 -42.29 -89.60
CA GLY A 47 -18.76 -43.65 -89.67
C GLY A 47 -17.92 -44.69 -88.96
N ALA A 48 -16.77 -44.28 -88.42
CA ALA A 48 -16.11 -45.01 -87.37
C ALA A 48 -17.14 -45.26 -86.23
N PRO A 49 -17.35 -46.50 -85.75
CA PRO A 49 -18.22 -46.78 -84.60
C PRO A 49 -17.92 -45.80 -83.47
N GLY A 50 -18.88 -45.47 -82.59
CA GLY A 50 -18.68 -44.48 -81.50
C GLY A 50 -17.63 -44.83 -80.44
N THR A 51 -16.81 -45.85 -80.69
CA THR A 51 -15.60 -46.25 -79.95
C THR A 51 -14.32 -46.07 -80.78
N LEU A 52 -14.44 -45.66 -82.05
CA LEU A 52 -13.42 -45.60 -83.09
C LEU A 52 -13.31 -44.20 -83.77
N ASP A 53 -14.13 -43.19 -83.41
CA ASP A 53 -13.85 -41.75 -83.69
C ASP A 53 -12.71 -41.25 -82.77
N THR A 54 -11.66 -42.08 -82.71
CA THR A 54 -10.60 -42.06 -81.72
C THR A 54 -9.88 -40.73 -81.69
N LEU A 55 -9.69 -40.07 -82.84
CA LEU A 55 -9.00 -38.79 -82.87
C LEU A 55 -9.83 -37.68 -82.23
N LYS A 56 -11.15 -37.63 -82.47
CA LYS A 56 -12.03 -36.65 -81.85
C LYS A 56 -12.24 -36.95 -80.37
N GLU A 57 -12.37 -38.23 -80.01
CA GLU A 57 -12.48 -38.67 -78.62
C GLU A 57 -11.19 -38.40 -77.83
N ILE A 58 -10.01 -38.68 -78.41
CA ILE A 58 -8.72 -38.36 -77.81
C ILE A 58 -8.56 -36.84 -77.67
N ALA A 59 -8.86 -36.07 -78.72
CA ALA A 59 -8.81 -34.62 -78.67
C ALA A 59 -9.74 -34.06 -77.59
N ALA A 60 -10.96 -34.56 -77.47
CA ALA A 60 -11.89 -34.17 -76.41
C ALA A 60 -11.42 -34.63 -75.02
N ALA A 61 -10.87 -35.82 -74.88
CA ALA A 61 -10.36 -36.37 -73.62
C ALA A 61 -9.16 -35.58 -73.08
N ILE A 62 -8.32 -35.03 -73.96
CA ILE A 62 -7.24 -34.10 -73.60
C ILE A 62 -7.67 -32.63 -73.64
N ASN A 63 -8.98 -32.38 -73.64
CA ASN A 63 -9.59 -31.04 -73.62
C ASN A 63 -9.17 -30.11 -74.79
N ASN A 64 -8.90 -30.70 -75.96
CA ASN A 64 -8.35 -30.06 -77.14
C ASN A 64 -7.07 -29.25 -76.86
N ASP A 65 -6.26 -29.67 -75.89
CA ASP A 65 -5.04 -28.96 -75.48
C ASP A 65 -3.88 -29.25 -76.46
N PRO A 66 -3.45 -28.29 -77.30
CA PRO A 66 -2.32 -28.47 -78.19
C PRO A 66 -0.98 -28.62 -77.45
N ASN A 67 -0.92 -28.26 -76.17
CA ASN A 67 0.27 -28.32 -75.31
C ASN A 67 0.08 -29.30 -74.14
N PHE A 68 -0.73 -30.34 -74.31
CA PHE A 68 -1.08 -31.29 -73.24
C PHE A 68 0.12 -31.78 -72.42
N SER A 69 1.24 -32.10 -73.07
CA SER A 69 2.47 -32.53 -72.37
C SER A 69 3.02 -31.44 -71.44
N THR A 70 3.07 -30.19 -71.89
CA THR A 70 3.50 -29.05 -71.08
C THR A 70 2.54 -28.80 -69.92
N THR A 71 1.22 -28.88 -70.17
CA THR A 71 0.19 -28.71 -69.14
C THR A 71 0.35 -29.75 -68.03
N ILE A 72 0.51 -31.02 -68.38
CA ILE A 72 0.73 -32.11 -67.40
C ILE A 72 2.06 -31.94 -66.67
N ASN A 73 3.14 -31.60 -67.37
CA ASN A 73 4.44 -31.38 -66.75
C ASN A 73 4.41 -30.21 -65.76
N ASN A 74 3.73 -29.11 -66.09
CA ASN A 74 3.55 -27.98 -65.18
C ASN A 74 2.71 -28.36 -63.96
N ALA A 75 1.62 -29.09 -64.15
CA ALA A 75 0.78 -29.56 -63.04
C ALA A 75 1.52 -30.53 -62.11
N LEU A 76 2.41 -31.36 -62.66
CA LEU A 76 3.27 -32.27 -61.90
C LEU A 76 4.36 -31.51 -61.14
N ALA A 77 4.94 -30.48 -61.75
CA ALA A 77 5.96 -29.62 -61.12
C ALA A 77 5.42 -28.86 -59.90
N LEU A 78 4.10 -28.68 -59.78
CA LEU A 78 3.46 -28.08 -58.60
C LEU A 78 3.22 -29.07 -57.46
N LYS A 79 3.40 -30.38 -57.67
CA LYS A 79 3.26 -31.40 -56.62
C LYS A 79 4.52 -31.44 -55.76
N ALA A 80 4.35 -31.65 -54.46
CA ALA A 80 5.46 -31.86 -53.55
C ALA A 80 6.08 -33.26 -53.77
N PRO A 81 7.42 -33.43 -53.68
CA PRO A 81 8.06 -34.74 -53.72
C PRO A 81 7.54 -35.69 -52.62
N LEU A 82 7.45 -36.98 -52.91
CA LEU A 82 7.04 -37.97 -51.90
C LEU A 82 8.11 -38.16 -50.82
N ALA A 83 9.38 -38.23 -51.24
CA ALA A 83 10.51 -38.33 -50.33
C ALA A 83 10.99 -36.93 -49.97
N SER A 84 10.96 -36.61 -48.66
CA SER A 84 11.50 -35.38 -48.09
C SER A 84 11.08 -34.10 -48.84
N PRO A 85 9.77 -33.82 -48.99
CA PRO A 85 9.32 -32.60 -49.62
C PRO A 85 9.86 -31.36 -48.88
N ALA A 86 10.41 -30.41 -49.63
CA ALA A 86 10.62 -29.06 -49.14
C ALA A 86 9.31 -28.27 -49.30
N PHE A 87 8.67 -27.92 -48.19
CA PHE A 87 7.48 -27.08 -48.22
C PHE A 87 7.87 -25.60 -48.28
N THR A 88 7.17 -24.82 -49.10
CA THR A 88 7.34 -23.35 -49.20
C THR A 88 6.02 -22.64 -48.86
N GLY A 89 6.07 -21.34 -48.60
CA GLY A 89 4.89 -20.57 -48.16
C GLY A 89 4.45 -20.93 -46.73
N THR A 90 3.13 -20.99 -46.50
CA THR A 90 2.53 -21.36 -45.21
C THR A 90 1.69 -22.64 -45.33
N PRO A 91 2.31 -23.83 -45.23
CA PRO A 91 1.60 -25.10 -45.31
C PRO A 91 0.54 -25.24 -44.21
N THR A 92 -0.64 -25.74 -44.56
CA THR A 92 -1.71 -26.05 -43.61
C THR A 92 -1.77 -27.55 -43.35
N ALA A 93 -1.93 -27.95 -42.10
CA ALA A 93 -2.24 -29.32 -41.70
C ALA A 93 -3.34 -29.31 -40.62
N PRO A 94 -4.12 -30.39 -40.45
CA PRO A 94 -5.09 -30.48 -39.36
C PRO A 94 -4.41 -30.37 -37.99
N THR A 95 -5.01 -29.64 -37.06
CA THR A 95 -4.53 -29.57 -35.67
C THR A 95 -4.88 -30.87 -34.95
N ALA A 96 -3.86 -31.61 -34.50
CA ALA A 96 -4.04 -32.82 -33.72
C ALA A 96 -4.65 -32.52 -32.33
N SER A 97 -5.38 -33.48 -31.76
CA SER A 97 -5.80 -33.42 -30.36
C SER A 97 -4.60 -33.52 -29.42
N GLN A 98 -4.71 -32.96 -28.20
CA GLN A 98 -3.65 -33.11 -27.19
C GLN A 98 -3.37 -34.60 -26.88
N GLY A 99 -2.11 -34.92 -26.61
CA GLY A 99 -1.67 -36.30 -26.34
C GLY A 99 -1.46 -37.18 -27.58
N THR A 100 -1.72 -36.68 -28.79
CA THR A 100 -1.43 -37.42 -30.04
C THR A 100 0.06 -37.75 -30.14
N ASN A 101 0.41 -39.03 -30.37
CA ASN A 101 1.77 -39.56 -30.41
C ASN A 101 2.07 -40.35 -31.70
N SER A 102 1.73 -39.77 -32.85
CA SER A 102 1.89 -40.39 -34.16
C SER A 102 2.90 -39.63 -35.04
N THR A 103 3.04 -40.05 -36.29
CA THR A 103 3.87 -39.39 -37.31
C THR A 103 3.20 -38.17 -37.97
N GLN A 104 2.06 -37.72 -37.45
CA GLN A 104 1.37 -36.53 -37.95
C GLN A 104 2.23 -35.27 -37.77
N ILE A 105 2.17 -34.35 -38.74
CA ILE A 105 2.83 -33.04 -38.66
C ILE A 105 2.27 -32.24 -37.47
N ALA A 106 3.14 -31.79 -36.57
CA ALA A 106 2.78 -30.88 -35.50
C ALA A 106 2.56 -29.46 -36.05
N THR A 107 1.31 -29.00 -35.99
CA THR A 107 0.96 -27.61 -36.36
C THR A 107 1.39 -26.62 -35.27
N THR A 108 1.58 -25.35 -35.63
CA THR A 108 1.88 -24.28 -34.64
C THR A 108 0.76 -24.13 -33.60
N ALA A 109 -0.50 -24.38 -33.97
CA ALA A 109 -1.63 -24.39 -33.04
C ALA A 109 -1.51 -25.52 -32.00
N TYR A 110 -1.12 -26.72 -32.43
CA TYR A 110 -0.86 -27.84 -31.51
C TYR A 110 0.30 -27.54 -30.55
N VAL A 111 1.43 -27.04 -31.07
CA VAL A 111 2.61 -26.71 -30.25
C VAL A 111 2.28 -25.63 -29.23
N ARG A 112 1.55 -24.56 -29.63
CA ARG A 112 1.11 -23.52 -28.69
C ARG A 112 0.21 -24.07 -27.61
N ALA A 113 -0.75 -24.94 -27.96
CA ALA A 113 -1.63 -25.58 -26.97
C ALA A 113 -0.84 -26.48 -26.01
N ALA A 114 0.12 -27.27 -26.52
CA ALA A 114 0.95 -28.13 -25.70
C ALA A 114 1.86 -27.34 -24.73
N ILE A 115 2.48 -26.25 -25.19
CA ILE A 115 3.28 -25.36 -24.33
C ILE A 115 2.38 -24.70 -23.28
N SER A 116 1.20 -24.21 -23.67
CA SER A 116 0.26 -23.62 -22.72
C SER A 116 -0.20 -24.62 -21.66
N ALA A 117 -0.44 -25.87 -22.05
CA ALA A 117 -0.79 -26.94 -21.12
C ALA A 117 0.40 -27.27 -20.19
N LEU A 118 1.62 -27.30 -20.72
CA LEU A 118 2.84 -27.51 -19.91
C LEU A 118 3.03 -26.41 -18.87
N VAL A 119 2.92 -25.14 -19.29
CA VAL A 119 3.02 -23.97 -18.40
C VAL A 119 1.91 -24.00 -17.34
N GLY A 120 0.67 -24.33 -17.71
CA GLY A 120 -0.44 -24.44 -16.75
C GLY A 120 -0.40 -25.70 -15.87
N SER A 121 0.43 -26.69 -16.21
CA SER A 121 0.66 -27.90 -15.41
C SER A 121 1.89 -27.78 -14.49
N SER A 122 2.57 -26.63 -14.49
CA SER A 122 3.65 -26.37 -13.54
C SER A 122 3.11 -26.55 -12.12
N PRO A 123 3.78 -27.33 -11.25
CA PRO A 123 3.42 -27.41 -9.83
C PRO A 123 3.36 -26.01 -9.21
N GLU A 124 2.57 -25.80 -8.17
CA GLU A 124 2.36 -24.47 -7.53
C GLU A 124 3.69 -23.73 -7.24
N ALA A 125 4.73 -24.45 -6.80
CA ALA A 125 6.07 -23.90 -6.58
C ALA A 125 6.82 -23.40 -7.85
N LEU A 126 6.32 -23.67 -9.06
CA LEU A 126 6.87 -23.27 -10.36
C LEU A 126 5.84 -22.53 -11.23
N ASP A 127 4.55 -22.49 -10.85
CA ASP A 127 3.52 -21.54 -11.34
C ASP A 127 3.68 -20.15 -10.69
N THR A 128 4.84 -19.91 -10.09
CA THR A 128 5.16 -18.70 -9.32
C THR A 128 4.91 -17.39 -10.06
N LEU A 129 4.96 -17.33 -11.39
CA LEU A 129 4.67 -16.08 -12.10
C LEU A 129 3.17 -15.77 -12.21
N ASN A 130 2.34 -16.79 -12.40
CA ASN A 130 0.89 -16.64 -12.42
C ASN A 130 0.34 -16.52 -11.00
N GLU A 131 0.90 -17.25 -10.04
CA GLU A 131 0.60 -17.10 -8.62
C GLU A 131 1.11 -15.78 -8.06
N LEU A 132 2.29 -15.30 -8.47
CA LEU A 132 2.77 -13.96 -8.11
C LEU A 132 1.90 -12.90 -8.79
N ALA A 133 1.56 -13.04 -10.07
CA ALA A 133 0.65 -12.11 -10.74
C ALA A 133 -0.71 -12.09 -10.04
N ALA A 134 -1.31 -13.24 -9.72
CA ALA A 134 -2.57 -13.34 -8.99
C ALA A 134 -2.46 -12.83 -7.53
N ALA A 135 -1.37 -13.13 -6.82
CA ALA A 135 -1.09 -12.62 -5.47
C ALA A 135 -0.83 -11.11 -5.47
N LEU A 136 -0.39 -10.57 -6.60
CA LEU A 136 -0.23 -9.15 -6.90
C LEU A 136 -1.45 -8.57 -7.65
N GLY A 137 -2.56 -9.32 -7.77
CA GLY A 137 -3.85 -8.84 -8.28
C GLY A 137 -4.01 -8.76 -9.81
N ASN A 138 -3.12 -9.35 -10.59
CA ASN A 138 -3.05 -9.23 -12.05
C ASN A 138 -3.10 -7.77 -12.53
N ASP A 139 -2.58 -6.84 -11.71
CA ASP A 139 -2.63 -5.41 -11.97
C ASP A 139 -1.33 -4.98 -12.67
N PRO A 140 -1.36 -4.57 -13.96
CA PRO A 140 -0.18 -4.05 -14.66
C PRO A 140 0.35 -2.76 -14.02
N GLU A 141 -0.42 -2.14 -13.13
CA GLU A 141 -0.14 -0.91 -12.39
C GLU A 141 -0.02 -1.19 -10.88
N LEU A 142 0.72 -2.23 -10.49
CA LEU A 142 0.86 -2.71 -9.10
C LEU A 142 1.04 -1.62 -8.03
N CYS A 143 1.51 -0.42 -8.41
CA CYS A 143 1.67 0.72 -7.51
C CYS A 143 1.21 2.09 -8.08
N ASP A 144 0.50 2.19 -9.20
CA ASP A 144 0.38 3.53 -9.85
C ASP A 144 -0.68 4.44 -9.21
N ASN A 145 -1.59 3.87 -8.40
CA ASN A 145 -2.54 4.65 -7.63
C ASN A 145 -2.59 4.11 -6.20
N ASN A 146 -2.14 4.93 -5.25
CA ASN A 146 -2.01 4.68 -3.80
C ASN A 146 -3.22 4.02 -3.09
N ASP A 147 -4.35 3.83 -3.76
CA ASP A 147 -5.60 3.34 -3.19
C ASP A 147 -5.73 1.80 -3.16
N LYS A 148 -5.11 1.06 -4.10
CA LYS A 148 -5.26 -0.41 -4.17
C LYS A 148 -4.18 -1.19 -3.42
N CYS A 149 -2.95 -0.67 -3.38
CA CYS A 149 -1.85 -1.30 -2.62
C CYS A 149 -2.08 -1.27 -1.10
N ALA A 150 -3.05 -0.49 -0.64
CA ALA A 150 -3.46 -0.33 0.76
C ALA A 150 -4.56 -1.31 1.21
N ALA A 151 -5.10 -2.16 0.34
CA ALA A 151 -6.09 -3.16 0.75
C ALA A 151 -5.40 -4.30 1.56
N GLY A 152 -5.22 -4.07 2.87
CA GLY A 152 -4.58 -5.00 3.81
C GLY A 152 -3.25 -4.51 4.39
N LYS A 153 -2.68 -3.43 3.86
CA LYS A 153 -1.73 -2.55 4.57
C LYS A 153 -2.54 -1.42 5.21
N GLN A 154 -1.96 -0.61 6.10
CA GLN A 154 -2.71 0.40 6.85
C GLN A 154 -3.59 1.23 5.88
N PRO A 155 -4.94 1.18 6.00
CA PRO A 155 -5.83 2.00 5.18
C PRO A 155 -5.37 3.46 5.23
N LEU A 156 -5.58 4.23 4.16
CA LEU A 156 -5.25 5.65 4.14
C LEU A 156 -6.03 6.37 5.25
N ASP A 157 -5.40 6.44 6.42
CA ASP A 157 -5.91 7.08 7.60
C ASP A 157 -5.36 8.51 7.59
N ALA A 158 -6.26 9.48 7.56
CA ALA A 158 -5.88 10.88 7.42
C ALA A 158 -5.05 11.35 8.64
N THR A 159 -5.32 10.83 9.84
CA THR A 159 -4.52 11.11 11.04
C THR A 159 -3.11 10.55 10.91
N LEU A 160 -2.94 9.31 10.48
CA LEU A 160 -1.61 8.74 10.27
C LEU A 160 -0.85 9.46 9.15
N THR A 161 -1.54 9.80 8.06
CA THR A 161 -0.94 10.54 6.94
C THR A 161 -0.39 11.88 7.41
N ALA A 162 -1.15 12.60 8.25
CA ALA A 162 -0.70 13.85 8.86
C ALA A 162 0.47 13.65 9.83
N LEU A 163 0.48 12.57 10.63
CA LEU A 163 1.60 12.23 11.52
C LEU A 163 2.87 11.84 10.76
N ALA A 164 2.74 11.06 9.69
CA ALA A 164 3.87 10.60 8.86
C ALA A 164 4.48 11.73 8.03
N SER A 165 3.67 12.72 7.65
CA SER A 165 4.13 13.90 6.90
C SER A 165 4.73 14.99 7.79
N LEU A 166 4.69 14.82 9.12
CA LEU A 166 5.18 15.81 10.06
C LEU A 166 6.72 15.87 10.03
N ALA A 167 7.28 17.05 9.77
CA ALA A 167 8.74 17.22 9.68
C ALA A 167 9.45 16.70 10.93
N THR A 168 10.53 15.93 10.77
CA THR A 168 11.30 15.45 11.92
C THR A 168 12.22 16.56 12.45
N GLY A 169 12.36 16.66 13.77
CA GLY A 169 13.20 17.68 14.39
C GLY A 169 13.51 17.36 15.84
N ALA A 170 14.72 17.70 16.28
CA ALA A 170 15.10 17.54 17.68
C ALA A 170 14.26 18.47 18.57
N ASN A 171 13.95 17.99 19.77
CA ASN A 171 13.23 18.76 20.80
C ASN A 171 11.88 19.30 20.34
N LYS A 172 11.14 18.53 19.53
CA LYS A 172 9.79 18.86 19.07
C LYS A 172 8.75 17.96 19.75
N LEU A 173 7.57 18.52 20.04
CA LEU A 173 6.40 17.77 20.49
C LEU A 173 5.29 17.89 19.44
N PRO A 174 4.89 16.77 18.80
CA PRO A 174 3.71 16.73 17.94
C PRO A 174 2.42 16.99 18.72
N TYR A 175 1.49 17.75 18.15
CA TYR A 175 0.16 17.96 18.70
C TYR A 175 -0.88 18.19 17.59
N PHE A 176 -2.13 17.85 17.87
CA PHE A 176 -3.22 18.06 16.92
C PHE A 176 -3.73 19.50 16.97
N THR A 177 -3.86 20.13 15.80
CA THR A 177 -4.46 21.46 15.64
C THR A 177 -5.90 21.38 15.13
N GLY A 178 -6.35 20.18 14.75
CA GLY A 178 -7.69 19.89 14.26
C GLY A 178 -7.84 18.39 13.99
N LYS A 179 -9.01 17.99 13.48
CA LYS A 179 -9.23 16.62 13.01
C LYS A 179 -8.25 16.35 11.85
N ASP A 180 -7.53 15.24 11.94
CA ASP A 180 -6.57 14.80 10.92
C ASP A 180 -5.50 15.85 10.55
N THR A 181 -5.18 16.79 11.46
CA THR A 181 -4.15 17.82 11.26
C THR A 181 -3.20 17.87 12.45
N VAL A 182 -1.90 17.75 12.17
CA VAL A 182 -0.85 17.71 13.19
C VAL A 182 0.16 18.82 12.93
N ALA A 183 0.60 19.47 14.01
CA ALA A 183 1.68 20.44 14.01
C ALA A 183 2.73 20.05 15.06
N GLN A 184 3.85 20.80 15.09
CA GLN A 184 4.87 20.65 16.12
C GLN A 184 5.08 21.96 16.87
N THR A 185 5.47 21.81 18.13
CA THR A 185 5.98 22.91 18.95
C THR A 185 7.34 22.55 19.53
N ASP A 186 8.11 23.57 19.91
CA ASP A 186 9.35 23.37 20.65
C ASP A 186 9.07 22.84 22.05
N LEU A 187 9.74 21.74 22.41
CA LEU A 187 9.74 21.18 23.76
C LEU A 187 11.00 21.67 24.48
N THR A 188 10.81 22.56 25.47
CA THR A 188 11.92 23.17 26.24
C THR A 188 12.74 22.12 27.01
N SER A 189 13.95 22.48 27.45
CA SER A 189 14.74 21.62 28.34
C SER A 189 13.97 21.26 29.61
N VAL A 190 13.26 22.23 30.20
CA VAL A 190 12.39 22.03 31.37
C VAL A 190 11.30 21.01 31.08
N GLY A 191 10.60 21.14 29.95
CA GLY A 191 9.56 20.18 29.56
C GLY A 191 10.11 18.77 29.39
N ARG A 192 11.27 18.62 28.72
CA ARG A 192 11.94 17.32 28.57
C ARG A 192 12.37 16.74 29.91
N ASP A 193 12.93 17.56 30.80
CA ASP A 193 13.37 17.12 32.11
C ASP A 193 12.23 16.60 32.97
N ILE A 194 11.04 17.22 32.92
CA ILE A 194 9.84 16.79 33.64
C ILE A 194 9.33 15.46 33.07
N LEU A 195 9.15 15.38 31.75
CA LEU A 195 8.65 14.17 31.09
C LEU A 195 9.59 12.97 31.23
N ALA A 196 10.89 13.21 31.39
CA ALA A 196 11.89 12.16 31.63
C ALA A 196 11.89 11.60 33.06
N LYS A 197 11.14 12.17 34.00
CA LYS A 197 11.09 11.67 35.39
C LYS A 197 10.24 10.41 35.48
N THR A 198 10.78 9.38 36.14
CA THR A 198 10.13 8.07 36.31
C THR A 198 9.25 7.95 37.56
N SER A 199 9.15 9.00 38.38
CA SER A 199 8.30 9.00 39.56
C SER A 199 7.75 10.38 39.88
N ILE A 200 6.57 10.40 40.51
CA ILE A 200 5.93 11.60 41.04
C ILE A 200 6.88 12.35 41.99
N LEU A 201 7.59 11.64 42.86
CA LEU A 201 8.56 12.22 43.79
C LEU A 201 9.69 12.97 43.05
N ALA A 202 10.18 12.43 41.93
CA ALA A 202 11.23 13.06 41.15
C ALA A 202 10.73 14.30 40.38
N VAL A 203 9.46 14.32 39.94
CA VAL A 203 8.82 15.53 39.39
C VAL A 203 8.67 16.60 40.46
N ILE A 204 8.16 16.24 41.64
CA ILE A 204 8.01 17.15 42.79
C ILE A 204 9.37 17.75 43.20
N GLN A 205 10.42 16.93 43.23
CA GLN A 205 11.79 17.39 43.51
C GLN A 205 12.31 18.34 42.44
N TYR A 206 12.11 18.02 41.16
CA TYR A 206 12.53 18.88 40.05
C TYR A 206 11.84 20.24 40.07
N LEU A 207 10.54 20.27 40.39
CA LEU A 207 9.77 21.50 40.54
C LEU A 207 10.07 22.26 41.85
N GLY A 208 10.95 21.73 42.71
CA GLY A 208 11.26 22.35 44.00
C GLY A 208 10.09 22.34 45.00
N LEU A 209 9.04 21.55 44.75
CA LEU A 209 7.80 21.51 45.53
C LEU A 209 7.95 20.70 46.83
N ARG A 210 9.18 20.50 47.31
CA ARG A 210 9.48 19.57 48.40
C ARG A 210 9.44 20.28 49.74
N GLU A 211 8.21 20.41 50.22
CA GLU A 211 7.86 20.63 51.60
C GLU A 211 7.62 19.29 52.31
N LEU A 212 8.69 18.55 52.59
CA LEU A 212 8.64 17.43 53.53
C LEU A 212 9.69 17.68 54.59
N GLY A 213 9.28 18.31 55.70
CA GLY A 213 9.99 18.15 56.97
C GLY A 213 10.07 16.66 57.31
N THR A 214 10.97 16.27 58.21
CA THR A 214 11.14 14.89 58.69
C THR A 214 9.87 14.27 59.32
N SER A 215 8.80 15.05 59.48
CA SER A 215 7.46 14.64 59.93
C SER A 215 6.46 14.30 58.80
N GLY A 216 6.77 14.58 57.53
CA GLY A 216 5.82 14.39 56.42
C GLY A 216 4.75 15.47 56.26
N GLU A 217 4.83 16.57 57.02
CA GLU A 217 3.95 17.74 56.90
C GLU A 217 4.68 18.94 56.24
N LYS A 218 3.88 19.78 55.56
CA LYS A 218 4.31 20.89 54.70
C LYS A 218 4.98 22.00 55.51
N ILE A 219 6.22 22.43 55.18
CA ILE A 219 6.75 23.68 55.74
C ILE A 219 5.97 24.83 55.08
N PRO A 220 5.45 25.81 55.84
CA PRO A 220 4.76 26.96 55.27
C PRO A 220 5.73 27.78 54.42
N LEU A 221 5.43 27.88 53.12
CA LEU A 221 6.12 28.70 52.11
C LEU A 221 6.64 30.02 52.71
N LEU A 222 7.97 30.17 52.79
CA LEU A 222 8.58 31.48 53.04
C LEU A 222 8.25 32.35 51.82
N SER A 223 7.39 33.35 52.00
CA SER A 223 7.34 34.47 51.06
C SER A 223 8.70 35.20 51.09
N THR A 224 8.95 36.09 50.13
CA THR A 224 10.20 36.89 50.07
C THR A 224 10.51 37.70 51.34
N ALA A 225 9.57 37.80 52.29
CA ALA A 225 9.73 38.42 53.61
C ALA A 225 9.98 37.42 54.77
N ASN A 226 10.16 36.13 54.48
CA ASN A 226 10.36 35.05 55.47
C ASN A 226 9.32 35.06 56.61
N THR A 227 8.08 35.41 56.31
CA THR A 227 7.01 35.53 57.31
C THR A 227 6.28 34.20 57.44
N TRP A 228 6.32 33.61 58.63
CA TRP A 228 5.58 32.40 58.92
C TRP A 228 4.11 32.75 59.21
N SER A 229 3.20 32.13 58.46
CA SER A 229 1.76 32.38 58.57
C SER A 229 1.14 31.85 59.87
N ALA A 230 1.86 31.00 60.60
CA ALA A 230 1.42 30.40 61.86
C ALA A 230 2.53 30.38 62.91
N ARG A 231 2.13 30.36 64.18
CA ARG A 231 3.02 30.21 65.35
C ARG A 231 3.80 28.90 65.23
N GLN A 232 5.13 29.00 65.16
CA GLN A 232 5.98 27.82 65.20
C GLN A 232 6.35 27.48 66.65
N THR A 233 6.34 26.18 66.96
CA THR A 233 6.75 25.65 68.25
C THR A 233 8.14 25.06 68.12
N PHE A 234 9.11 25.62 68.84
CA PHE A 234 10.47 25.11 68.89
C PHE A 234 10.64 24.25 70.15
N ASN A 235 10.82 22.94 69.98
CA ASN A 235 10.93 22.00 71.11
C ASN A 235 12.28 22.05 71.86
N GLY A 236 13.28 22.78 71.35
CA GLY A 236 14.66 22.82 71.88
C GLY A 236 15.12 24.14 72.52
N GLY A 237 14.23 25.12 72.69
CA GLY A 237 14.63 26.48 73.08
C GLY A 237 15.27 27.27 71.93
N ILE A 238 15.37 28.59 72.06
CA ILE A 238 15.96 29.49 71.05
C ILE A 238 17.18 30.17 71.68
N THR A 239 18.35 30.12 71.01
CA THR A 239 19.62 30.70 71.50
C THR A 239 20.11 31.83 70.59
N GLY A 240 20.81 32.85 71.15
CA GLY A 240 21.33 34.03 70.43
C GLY A 240 20.79 35.38 70.94
N ALA A 241 21.24 36.50 70.35
CA ALA A 241 20.68 37.83 70.60
C ALA A 241 19.28 37.92 69.98
N LEU A 242 18.27 37.61 70.78
CA LEU A 242 16.88 37.70 70.38
C LEU A 242 16.48 39.18 70.29
N THR A 243 16.53 39.73 69.08
CA THR A 243 15.91 41.01 68.74
C THR A 243 14.44 40.75 68.43
N GLY A 244 13.65 40.61 69.49
CA GLY A 244 12.19 40.65 69.42
C GLY A 244 11.69 42.00 69.92
N ASN A 245 10.44 42.33 69.61
CA ASN A 245 9.79 43.49 70.20
C ASN A 245 9.50 43.21 71.69
N ALA A 246 10.50 43.44 72.55
CA ALA A 246 10.36 43.33 74.00
C ALA A 246 9.21 44.21 74.53
N ASP A 247 8.90 45.31 73.84
CA ASP A 247 7.81 46.24 74.19
C ASP A 247 6.42 45.59 74.11
N THR A 248 6.30 44.43 73.43
CA THR A 248 5.03 43.67 73.33
C THR A 248 4.95 42.47 74.28
N ALA A 249 6.00 42.18 75.04
CA ALA A 249 6.00 41.07 76.00
C ALA A 249 5.26 41.50 77.29
N THR A 250 4.00 41.08 77.45
CA THR A 250 3.17 41.52 78.58
C THR A 250 3.26 40.65 79.84
N LYS A 251 3.71 39.39 79.76
CA LYS A 251 3.82 38.49 80.93
C LYS A 251 4.94 37.46 80.85
N LEU A 252 5.56 37.17 82.00
CA LEU A 252 6.35 35.96 82.22
C LEU A 252 5.42 34.76 82.38
N LYS A 253 5.73 33.66 81.67
CA LYS A 253 4.95 32.41 81.78
C LYS A 253 4.99 31.83 83.20
N THR A 254 6.15 31.89 83.84
CA THR A 254 6.33 31.47 85.22
C THR A 254 6.53 32.72 86.06
N LYS A 255 5.58 32.98 86.96
CA LYS A 255 5.68 34.08 87.91
C LYS A 255 6.88 33.85 88.83
N ARG A 256 7.48 34.93 89.29
CA ARG A 256 8.59 34.88 90.25
C ARG A 256 8.09 35.45 91.56
N SER A 257 8.18 34.65 92.63
CA SER A 257 7.74 35.06 93.96
C SER A 257 8.83 35.89 94.62
N LEU A 258 8.45 37.05 95.13
CA LEU A 258 9.33 37.97 95.86
C LEU A 258 8.83 38.04 97.30
N GLN A 259 9.65 37.60 98.25
CA GLN A 259 9.40 37.80 99.68
C GLN A 259 10.03 39.13 100.10
N VAL A 260 9.22 40.05 100.64
CA VAL A 260 9.60 41.47 100.77
C VAL A 260 9.35 42.09 102.14
N ASP A 261 8.74 41.36 103.09
CA ASP A 261 8.48 41.83 104.45
C ASP A 261 8.82 40.75 105.51
N LEU A 262 9.45 41.18 106.61
CA LEU A 262 9.87 40.35 107.75
C LEU A 262 8.72 40.05 108.73
N GLN A 263 7.56 40.70 108.59
CA GLN A 263 6.41 40.59 109.51
C GLN A 263 5.16 39.98 108.84
N SER A 264 5.28 39.63 107.56
CA SER A 264 4.19 39.14 106.73
C SER A 264 4.64 37.90 105.97
N ASP A 265 3.94 36.79 106.16
CA ASP A 265 4.19 35.52 105.46
C ASP A 265 3.70 35.54 104.00
N ASN A 266 3.20 36.67 103.51
CA ASN A 266 2.63 36.80 102.18
C ASN A 266 3.67 37.29 101.17
N ALA A 267 4.02 36.42 100.23
CA ALA A 267 4.85 36.75 99.08
C ALA A 267 4.06 37.50 98.00
N ILE A 268 4.75 38.36 97.23
CA ILE A 268 4.16 39.00 96.05
C ILE A 268 4.64 38.29 94.78
N ASP A 269 3.72 38.02 93.86
CA ASP A 269 4.05 37.41 92.57
C ASP A 269 4.33 38.50 91.53
N PHE A 270 5.51 38.45 90.90
CA PHE A 270 5.83 39.29 89.74
C PHE A 270 5.81 38.46 88.46
N ASP A 271 4.91 38.81 87.55
CA ASP A 271 4.83 38.23 86.22
C ASP A 271 4.89 39.28 85.10
N GLY A 272 5.18 40.54 85.42
CA GLY A 272 5.20 41.64 84.45
C GLY A 272 3.84 42.28 84.16
N SER A 273 2.72 41.74 84.70
CA SER A 273 1.39 42.36 84.53
C SER A 273 1.24 43.70 85.26
N SER A 274 2.07 43.97 86.27
CA SER A 274 2.09 45.22 87.04
C SER A 274 3.45 45.41 87.73
N ASN A 275 3.79 46.64 88.12
CA ASN A 275 5.05 46.94 88.82
C ASN A 275 5.09 46.29 90.22
N ALA A 276 6.22 45.67 90.58
CA ALA A 276 6.48 45.23 91.95
C ALA A 276 7.10 46.37 92.77
N LEU A 277 6.45 46.74 93.88
CA LEU A 277 6.98 47.76 94.82
C LEU A 277 7.67 47.05 95.99
N LEU A 278 8.98 47.32 96.18
CA LEU A 278 9.80 46.77 97.27
C LEU A 278 9.97 47.81 98.38
N GLY A 279 9.50 47.53 99.60
CA GLY A 279 9.73 48.41 100.74
C GLY A 279 9.28 47.79 102.05
N ILE A 280 10.16 47.85 103.06
CA ILE A 280 9.85 47.45 104.44
C ILE A 280 8.94 48.54 105.02
N LYS A 281 7.68 48.22 105.31
CA LYS A 281 6.73 49.17 105.90
C LYS A 281 6.51 48.82 107.37
N GLY A 282 7.44 49.24 108.22
CA GLY A 282 7.28 49.10 109.67
C GLY A 282 8.60 49.17 110.43
N ILE A 283 8.55 49.72 111.64
CA ILE A 283 9.56 49.46 112.68
C ILE A 283 9.48 47.94 112.93
N LEU A 284 10.62 47.23 113.08
CA LEU A 284 10.67 45.83 113.56
C LEU A 284 9.67 45.75 114.71
N PRO A 285 8.55 45.01 114.55
CA PRO A 285 7.32 45.36 115.22
C PRO A 285 7.66 45.35 116.67
N ILE A 286 7.50 46.52 117.32
CA ILE A 286 7.70 46.61 118.74
C ILE A 286 6.50 45.98 119.48
N THR A 287 6.31 44.67 119.30
CA THR A 287 5.54 43.70 120.10
C THR A 287 6.37 42.67 120.93
N HIS A 288 7.67 42.74 121.23
CA HIS A 288 8.57 43.86 121.30
C HIS A 288 7.92 45.16 121.78
N GLY A 289 6.85 45.22 122.60
CA GLY A 289 6.41 46.49 123.23
C GLY A 289 7.65 47.29 123.65
N GLY A 290 8.01 48.28 122.84
CA GLY A 290 9.39 48.72 122.73
C GLY A 290 9.55 49.89 123.64
N ILE A 291 9.74 49.58 124.92
CA ILE A 291 10.25 50.51 125.92
C ILE A 291 9.37 51.77 125.99
N ARG A 292 8.19 51.64 126.64
CA ARG A 292 7.69 52.79 127.40
C ARG A 292 8.70 53.07 128.51
N CYS A 293 9.65 53.94 128.18
CA CYS A 293 10.34 54.81 129.12
C CYS A 293 9.37 55.18 130.26
N ILE A 294 9.74 54.96 131.51
CA ILE A 294 10.67 55.88 132.20
C ILE A 294 10.16 57.32 132.03
N GLN A 295 8.93 57.63 132.49
CA GLN A 295 8.48 59.01 132.78
C GLN A 295 7.10 59.10 133.47
N ARG A 296 6.90 58.35 134.56
CA ARG A 296 6.03 58.83 135.65
C ARG A 296 6.57 58.32 137.00
N LEU A 297 7.81 58.74 137.28
CA LEU A 297 8.37 58.77 138.62
C LEU A 297 7.53 59.70 139.48
N TRP A 298 7.00 59.15 140.57
CA TRP A 298 7.24 59.63 141.93
C TRP A 298 7.21 61.16 142.18
N ARG A 299 6.14 61.62 142.86
CA ARG A 299 6.07 62.70 143.87
C ARG A 299 4.58 62.96 144.16
N ALA A 300 4.10 63.15 145.38
CA ALA A 300 4.62 63.07 146.73
C ALA A 300 3.41 63.29 147.66
N TYR A 301 3.41 62.65 148.83
CA TYR A 301 2.41 62.68 149.91
C TYR A 301 1.13 61.88 149.70
#